data_AF-A0A815VKV6-F1
#
_entry.id   AF-A0A815VKV6-F1
#
_cell.length_a   1.000
_cell.length_b   1.000
_cell.length_c   1.000
_cell.angle_alpha   90.00
_cell.angle_beta   90.00
_cell.angle_gamma   90.00
#
_symmetry.space_group_name_H-M   'P 1'
#
loop_
_entity.id
_entity.type
_entity.pdbx_description
1 polymer ?
#
loop_
_entity_poly.entity_id
_entity_poly.type
_entity_poly.pdbx_seq_one_letter_code
_entity_poly.pdbx_strand_id
1 'polypeptide(L)'
;MINQIADVDKTVEAAQTAFDIESPWRNLDPLSFSQHKSICKKWKHLTMLIVLKLTEQTPLSALYCAALIEETDFPPGVVNIIPGDIPECGYAIAVHAHIDKIACTSSVEVGKNIQEAATKLNLKCVTFELEHGSERVDNKDYFIKATIFSGVKDDMQITGEEIFSPVMSVLKYDSYEEIIKRANDTTFGLGAGVITRDMRRGLTLAHQI
;
A
#
# COMPACT_ATOMS: atom_id res chain seq x y z
N MET A 1 19.81 -10.51 -17.32
CA MET A 1 18.60 -11.21 -16.82
C MET A 1 18.62 -10.98 -15.31
N ILE A 2 17.69 -10.17 -14.79
CA ILE A 2 17.63 -9.85 -13.36
C ILE A 2 17.11 -11.11 -12.66
N ASN A 3 17.87 -11.66 -11.72
CA ASN A 3 17.44 -12.80 -10.92
C ASN A 3 16.78 -12.26 -9.64
N GLN A 4 15.48 -11.99 -9.72
CA GLN A 4 14.76 -11.24 -8.68
C GLN A 4 14.73 -11.98 -7.35
N ILE A 5 14.73 -13.31 -7.36
CA ILE A 5 14.83 -14.13 -6.15
C ILE A 5 16.18 -13.90 -5.46
N ALA A 6 17.28 -13.96 -6.22
CA ALA A 6 18.61 -13.73 -5.67
C ALA A 6 18.80 -12.29 -5.14
N ASP A 7 18.06 -11.32 -5.68
CA ASP A 7 18.12 -9.94 -5.19
C ASP A 7 17.30 -9.72 -3.90
N VAL A 8 16.22 -10.49 -3.71
CA VAL A 8 15.50 -10.56 -2.42
C VAL A 8 16.40 -11.18 -1.35
N ASP A 9 17.07 -12.31 -1.63
CA ASP A 9 17.95 -12.97 -0.66
C ASP A 9 19.08 -12.04 -0.20
N LYS A 10 19.80 -11.40 -1.15
CA LYS A 10 20.85 -10.42 -0.83
C LYS A 10 20.34 -9.27 0.03
N THR A 11 19.12 -8.81 -0.26
CA THR A 11 18.50 -7.72 0.49
C THR A 11 18.23 -8.13 1.92
N VAL A 12 17.74 -9.36 2.14
CA VAL A 12 17.50 -9.86 3.48
C VAL A 12 18.81 -10.16 4.22
N GLU A 13 19.85 -10.62 3.54
CA GLU A 13 21.19 -10.77 4.14
C GLU A 13 21.80 -9.43 4.54
N ALA A 14 21.72 -8.42 3.68
CA ALA A 14 22.17 -7.06 3.98
C ALA A 14 21.42 -6.49 5.18
N ALA A 15 20.13 -6.77 5.28
CA ALA A 15 19.31 -6.38 6.40
C ALA A 15 19.68 -7.04 7.72
N GLN A 16 19.91 -8.35 7.70
CA GLN A 16 20.33 -9.11 8.87
C GLN A 16 21.70 -8.61 9.34
N THR A 17 22.61 -8.36 8.40
CA THR A 17 23.90 -7.75 8.69
C THR A 17 23.74 -6.38 9.36
N ALA A 18 22.85 -5.52 8.83
CA ALA A 18 22.55 -4.22 9.44
C ALA A 18 21.92 -4.34 10.83
N PHE A 19 21.10 -5.37 11.04
CA PHE A 19 20.47 -5.70 12.31
C PHE A 19 21.51 -6.14 13.35
N ASP A 20 22.43 -7.03 12.97
CA ASP A 20 23.43 -7.64 13.85
C ASP A 20 24.55 -6.66 14.25
N ILE A 21 24.85 -5.66 13.41
CA ILE A 21 25.89 -4.66 13.69
C ILE A 21 25.49 -3.69 14.83
N GLU A 22 24.33 -3.89 15.49
CA GLU A 22 23.77 -2.96 16.49
C GLU A 22 23.88 -1.51 16.02
N SER A 23 23.38 -1.27 14.80
CA SER A 23 23.35 0.05 14.18
C SER A 23 23.12 1.16 15.22
N PRO A 24 23.86 2.28 15.18
CA PRO A 24 23.73 3.38 16.15
C PRO A 24 22.28 3.81 16.37
N TRP A 25 21.44 3.66 15.35
CA TRP A 25 20.01 3.94 15.35
C TRP A 25 19.18 3.08 16.32
N ARG A 26 19.70 1.92 16.72
CA ARG A 26 19.14 0.99 17.69
C ARG A 26 19.43 1.40 19.13
N ASN A 27 20.60 2.00 19.35
CA ASN A 27 21.10 2.47 20.65
C ASN A 27 21.05 4.00 20.79
N LEU A 28 20.33 4.69 19.88
CA LEU A 28 20.11 6.14 19.95
C LEU A 28 19.29 6.47 21.21
N ASP A 29 19.99 6.81 22.29
CA ASP A 29 19.39 7.50 23.41
C ASP A 29 18.85 8.85 22.88
N PRO A 30 17.55 9.16 22.98
CA PRO A 30 16.97 10.41 22.51
C PRO A 30 17.59 11.68 23.14
N LEU A 31 18.48 11.52 24.12
CA LEU A 31 19.21 12.59 24.80
C LEU A 31 20.51 13.03 24.13
N SER A 32 21.15 12.20 23.28
CA SER A 32 22.47 12.51 22.71
C SER A 32 22.44 13.44 21.49
N PHE A 33 21.31 13.52 20.76
CA PHE A 33 21.08 14.51 19.70
C PHE A 33 20.24 15.69 20.22
N SER A 34 20.89 16.70 20.80
CA SER A 34 20.20 17.87 21.36
C SER A 34 19.47 18.72 20.30
N GLN A 35 19.84 18.60 19.01
CA GLN A 35 19.32 19.46 17.95
C GLN A 35 18.18 18.87 17.11
N HIS A 36 17.85 17.57 17.19
CA HIS A 36 16.84 16.91 16.33
C HIS A 36 15.76 16.15 17.12
N LYS A 37 15.39 16.66 18.31
CA LYS A 37 14.43 16.04 19.25
C LYS A 37 13.04 15.72 18.66
N SER A 38 12.57 16.48 17.66
CA SER A 38 11.26 16.26 17.04
C SER A 38 11.26 15.16 15.98
N ILE A 39 12.40 14.94 15.33
CA ILE A 39 12.56 13.91 14.30
C ILE A 39 12.77 12.56 15.02
N CYS A 40 13.78 12.42 15.88
CA CYS A 40 14.08 11.13 16.53
C CYS A 40 12.91 10.52 17.35
N LYS A 41 12.02 11.34 17.93
CA LYS A 41 10.83 10.84 18.65
C LYS A 41 9.80 10.14 17.74
N LYS A 42 9.68 10.53 16.47
CA LYS A 42 8.79 9.86 15.49
C LYS A 42 9.38 8.54 14.98
N TRP A 43 10.70 8.34 15.12
CA TRP A 43 11.47 7.28 14.46
C TRP A 43 11.87 6.15 15.41
N LYS A 44 11.39 6.15 16.67
CA LYS A 44 11.58 5.05 17.64
C LYS A 44 11.05 3.68 17.16
N HIS A 45 10.24 3.64 16.10
CA HIS A 45 9.68 2.43 15.52
C HIS A 45 10.42 1.95 14.26
N LEU A 46 11.44 2.70 13.79
CA LEU A 46 12.29 2.32 12.66
C LEU A 46 13.44 1.39 13.08
N THR A 47 13.13 0.44 13.96
CA THR A 47 13.89 -0.82 14.09
C THR A 47 13.50 -1.83 13.01
N MET A 48 12.62 -1.44 12.09
CA MET A 48 12.10 -2.27 11.01
C MET A 48 12.99 -2.08 9.78
N LEU A 49 13.58 -3.17 9.33
CA LEU A 49 14.07 -3.28 7.97
C LEU A 49 12.91 -3.07 6.99
N ILE A 50 13.08 -2.19 6.00
CA ILE A 50 12.07 -2.02 4.95
C ILE A 50 12.62 -2.54 3.62
N VAL A 51 11.96 -3.55 3.07
CA VAL A 51 12.10 -3.97 1.68
C VAL A 51 10.96 -3.34 0.89
N LEU A 52 11.24 -2.28 0.15
CA LEU A 52 10.25 -1.64 -0.72
C LEU A 52 10.29 -2.28 -2.10
N LYS A 53 9.24 -3.03 -2.43
CA LYS A 53 9.00 -3.54 -3.78
C LYS A 53 8.19 -2.51 -4.57
N LEU A 54 8.67 -2.14 -5.75
CA LEU A 54 8.03 -1.16 -6.63
C LEU A 54 7.39 -1.82 -7.84
N THR A 55 6.35 -1.20 -8.41
CA THR A 55 5.83 -1.63 -9.71
C THR A 55 6.82 -1.24 -10.81
N GLU A 56 6.90 -2.07 -11.85
CA GLU A 56 7.70 -1.80 -13.05
C GLU A 56 7.28 -0.52 -13.78
N GLN A 57 6.06 -0.05 -13.51
CA GLN A 57 5.45 1.10 -14.17
C GLN A 57 5.97 2.43 -13.62
N THR A 58 6.37 2.48 -12.35
CA THR A 58 6.81 3.74 -11.68
C THR A 58 8.07 3.58 -10.80
N PRO A 59 9.15 2.93 -11.26
CA PRO A 59 10.33 2.68 -10.41
C PRO A 59 11.14 3.94 -10.12
N LEU A 60 11.12 4.95 -11.00
CA LEU A 60 12.04 6.09 -10.97
C LEU A 60 11.87 6.97 -9.72
N SER A 61 10.64 7.22 -9.28
CA SER A 61 10.40 8.08 -8.11
C SER A 61 10.99 7.48 -6.84
N ALA A 62 10.91 6.16 -6.68
CA ALA A 62 11.44 5.50 -5.50
C ALA A 62 12.94 5.18 -5.62
N LEU A 63 13.48 5.01 -6.83
CA LEU A 63 14.94 5.05 -7.03
C LEU A 63 15.52 6.44 -6.71
N TYR A 64 14.77 7.51 -7.00
CA TYR A 64 15.15 8.85 -6.58
C TYR A 64 15.10 8.99 -5.04
N CYS A 65 14.07 8.43 -4.39
CA CYS A 65 14.08 8.32 -2.92
C CYS A 65 15.27 7.50 -2.40
N ALA A 66 15.70 6.45 -3.10
CA ALA A 66 16.88 5.68 -2.75
C ALA A 66 18.14 6.57 -2.74
N ALA A 67 18.31 7.38 -3.78
CA ALA A 67 19.43 8.34 -3.86
C ALA A 67 19.41 9.34 -2.68
N LEU A 68 18.22 9.84 -2.32
CA LEU A 68 18.09 10.72 -1.14
C LEU A 68 18.38 10.00 0.18
N ILE A 69 18.06 8.70 0.29
CA ILE A 69 18.38 7.88 1.46
C ILE A 69 19.89 7.68 1.57
N GLU A 70 20.61 7.49 0.46
CA GLU A 70 22.08 7.41 0.46
C GLU A 70 22.75 8.72 0.92
N GLU A 71 22.11 9.87 0.69
CA GLU A 71 22.59 11.17 1.19
C GLU A 71 22.38 11.35 2.71
N THR A 72 21.70 10.41 3.38
CA THR A 72 21.47 10.45 4.83
C THR A 72 22.31 9.41 5.57
N ASP A 73 22.39 9.55 6.90
CA ASP A 73 23.18 8.65 7.76
C ASP A 73 22.51 7.29 8.03
N PHE A 74 21.66 6.80 7.11
CA PHE A 74 21.13 5.43 7.23
C PHE A 74 22.25 4.41 7.04
N PRO A 75 22.38 3.41 7.93
CA PRO A 75 23.31 2.34 7.74
C PRO A 75 22.95 1.54 6.48
N PRO A 76 23.96 1.04 5.75
CA PRO A 76 23.73 0.09 4.66
C PRO A 76 22.85 -1.07 5.10
N GLY A 77 21.87 -1.43 4.28
CA GLY A 77 20.96 -2.54 4.55
C GLY A 77 19.74 -2.21 5.40
N VAL A 78 19.59 -1.00 5.97
CA VAL A 78 18.38 -0.61 6.73
C VAL A 78 17.18 -0.35 5.82
N VAL A 79 17.42 0.27 4.67
CA VAL A 79 16.40 0.46 3.62
C VAL A 79 16.93 -0.16 2.35
N ASN A 80 16.15 -1.07 1.78
CA ASN A 80 16.49 -1.72 0.53
C ASN A 80 15.32 -1.57 -0.44
N ILE A 81 15.64 -1.17 -1.66
CA ILE A 81 14.65 -0.91 -2.70
C ILE A 81 14.94 -1.87 -3.84
N ILE A 82 13.97 -2.74 -4.14
CA ILE A 82 14.10 -3.76 -5.18
C ILE A 82 13.07 -3.46 -6.27
N PRO A 83 13.48 -2.89 -7.42
CA PRO A 83 12.63 -2.88 -8.60
C PRO A 83 12.51 -4.31 -9.13
N GLY A 84 11.29 -4.76 -9.39
CA GLY A 84 11.06 -6.12 -9.87
C GLY A 84 9.61 -6.36 -10.30
N ASP A 85 9.39 -7.52 -10.90
CA ASP A 85 8.13 -7.98 -11.43
C ASP A 85 7.20 -8.31 -10.27
N ILE A 86 5.91 -8.03 -10.43
CA ILE A 86 4.93 -8.20 -9.35
C ILE A 86 4.82 -9.67 -8.91
N PRO A 87 4.69 -10.66 -9.82
CA PRO A 87 4.46 -12.03 -9.40
C PRO A 87 5.69 -12.68 -8.74
N GLU A 88 6.87 -12.54 -9.35
CA GLU A 88 8.08 -13.25 -8.91
C GLU A 88 8.66 -12.66 -7.62
N CYS A 89 8.95 -11.36 -7.61
CA CYS A 89 9.51 -10.69 -6.43
C CYS A 89 8.51 -10.65 -5.27
N GLY A 90 7.22 -10.40 -5.55
CA GLY A 90 6.17 -10.41 -4.53
C GLY A 90 6.02 -11.77 -3.85
N TYR A 91 6.06 -12.86 -4.63
CA TYR A 91 6.01 -14.21 -4.08
C TYR A 91 7.27 -14.52 -3.25
N ALA A 92 8.47 -14.19 -3.75
CA ALA A 92 9.73 -14.42 -3.04
C ALA A 92 9.75 -13.72 -1.67
N ILE A 93 9.28 -12.47 -1.59
CA ILE A 93 9.10 -11.74 -0.33
C ILE A 93 8.07 -12.45 0.58
N ALA A 94 6.92 -12.84 0.02
CA ALA A 94 5.85 -13.50 0.77
C ALA A 94 6.30 -14.84 1.40
N VAL A 95 7.17 -15.58 0.73
CA VAL A 95 7.72 -16.86 1.21
C VAL A 95 9.14 -16.74 1.78
N HIS A 96 9.64 -15.55 2.10
CA HIS A 96 10.94 -15.46 2.75
C HIS A 96 10.81 -15.75 4.25
N ALA A 97 11.65 -16.64 4.79
CA ALA A 97 11.56 -17.08 6.19
C ALA A 97 11.99 -15.99 7.20
N HIS A 98 12.88 -15.11 6.77
CA HIS A 98 13.45 -14.02 7.59
C HIS A 98 12.75 -12.67 7.40
N ILE A 99 11.58 -12.65 6.76
CA ILE A 99 10.72 -11.46 6.69
C ILE A 99 9.61 -11.60 7.73
N ASP A 100 9.55 -10.67 8.67
CA ASP A 100 8.61 -10.74 9.81
C ASP A 100 7.24 -10.09 9.50
N LYS A 101 7.22 -9.09 8.62
CA LYS A 101 6.02 -8.34 8.25
C LYS A 101 6.01 -7.94 6.78
N ILE A 102 4.83 -7.97 6.18
CA ILE A 102 4.57 -7.41 4.84
C ILE A 102 3.50 -6.34 4.96
N ALA A 103 3.74 -5.18 4.34
CA ALA A 103 2.73 -4.16 4.08
C ALA A 103 2.59 -4.04 2.56
N CYS A 104 1.40 -4.25 2.03
CA CYS A 104 1.15 -4.30 0.60
C CYS A 104 -0.06 -3.43 0.22
N THR A 105 0.14 -2.55 -0.75
CA THR A 105 -0.92 -1.80 -1.41
C THR A 105 -1.05 -2.31 -2.84
N SER A 106 -2.12 -3.05 -3.15
CA SER A 106 -2.27 -3.74 -4.45
C SER A 106 -3.72 -4.18 -4.71
N SER A 107 -3.99 -4.86 -5.82
CA SER A 107 -5.29 -5.50 -6.04
C SER A 107 -5.63 -6.56 -4.99
N VAL A 108 -6.94 -6.81 -4.83
CA VAL A 108 -7.48 -7.85 -3.94
C VAL A 108 -6.93 -9.22 -4.31
N GLU A 109 -6.77 -9.50 -5.61
CA GLU A 109 -6.21 -10.76 -6.09
C GLU A 109 -4.77 -10.95 -5.62
N VAL A 110 -3.92 -9.94 -5.80
CA VAL A 110 -2.54 -9.97 -5.32
C VAL A 110 -2.49 -10.09 -3.79
N GLY A 111 -3.37 -9.37 -3.09
CA GLY A 111 -3.49 -9.45 -1.63
C GLY A 111 -3.80 -10.87 -1.14
N LYS A 112 -4.77 -11.55 -1.77
CA LYS A 112 -5.09 -12.96 -1.49
C LYS A 112 -3.89 -13.87 -1.71
N ASN A 113 -3.20 -13.72 -2.85
CA ASN A 113 -2.02 -14.52 -3.19
C ASN A 113 -0.87 -14.33 -2.18
N ILE A 114 -0.62 -13.08 -1.75
CA ILE A 114 0.40 -12.78 -0.72
C ILE A 114 -0.02 -13.36 0.63
N GLN A 115 -1.29 -13.24 1.01
CA GLN A 115 -1.79 -13.79 2.27
C GLN A 115 -1.65 -15.33 2.31
N GLU A 116 -2.01 -16.01 1.24
CA GLU A 116 -1.83 -17.46 1.09
C GLU A 116 -0.35 -17.84 1.13
N ALA A 117 0.51 -17.14 0.39
CA ALA A 117 1.94 -17.39 0.38
C ALA A 117 2.59 -17.18 1.76
N ALA A 118 2.20 -16.12 2.48
CA ALA A 118 2.69 -15.81 3.83
C ALA A 118 2.39 -16.94 4.83
N THR A 119 1.29 -17.67 4.66
CA THR A 119 0.93 -18.78 5.55
C THR A 119 1.82 -20.02 5.41
N LYS A 120 2.58 -20.16 4.31
CA LYS A 120 3.33 -21.38 4.01
C LYS A 120 4.57 -21.60 4.87
N LEU A 121 5.05 -20.58 5.60
CA LEU A 121 6.30 -20.66 6.36
C LEU A 121 6.19 -20.17 7.81
N ASN A 122 6.28 -18.86 8.04
CA ASN A 122 6.46 -18.28 9.37
C ASN A 122 5.21 -17.53 9.88
N LEU A 123 4.07 -17.65 9.19
CA LEU A 123 2.83 -16.94 9.55
C LEU A 123 3.03 -15.43 9.76
N LYS A 124 3.91 -14.83 8.95
CA LYS A 124 4.27 -13.41 9.02
C LYS A 124 3.04 -12.51 9.01
N CYS A 125 3.11 -11.42 9.75
CA CYS A 125 2.02 -10.43 9.78
C CYS A 125 1.90 -9.74 8.42
N VAL A 126 0.70 -9.71 7.84
CA VAL A 126 0.44 -9.00 6.58
C VAL A 126 -0.59 -7.90 6.80
N THR A 127 -0.32 -6.71 6.27
CA THR A 127 -1.25 -5.58 6.26
C THR A 127 -1.54 -5.21 4.81
N PHE A 128 -2.81 -5.06 4.48
CA PHE A 128 -3.26 -4.74 3.13
C PHE A 128 -4.00 -3.41 3.08
N GLU A 129 -3.73 -2.68 2.02
CA GLU A 129 -4.61 -1.65 1.48
C GLU A 129 -4.92 -2.10 0.04
N LEU A 130 -6.18 -2.41 -0.25
CA LEU A 130 -6.53 -3.10 -1.50
C LEU A 130 -7.18 -2.14 -2.49
N GLU A 131 -6.61 -2.06 -3.69
CA GLU A 131 -7.01 -1.21 -4.80
C GLU A 131 -7.04 -2.04 -6.09
N HIS A 132 -8.20 -2.19 -6.72
CA HIS A 132 -8.37 -2.81 -8.03
C HIS A 132 -8.22 -1.78 -9.15
N GLY A 133 -7.19 -1.97 -9.97
CA GLY A 133 -6.95 -1.19 -11.19
C GLY A 133 -7.59 -1.81 -12.43
N SER A 134 -8.01 -0.98 -13.40
CA SER A 134 -8.36 -1.46 -14.74
C SER A 134 -7.11 -1.64 -15.62
N GLU A 135 -7.17 -2.58 -16.56
CA GLU A 135 -6.06 -2.86 -17.48
C GLU A 135 -5.91 -1.77 -18.57
N ARG A 136 -4.69 -1.63 -19.08
CA ARG A 136 -4.36 -0.70 -20.16
C ARG A 136 -5.05 -1.14 -21.46
N VAL A 137 -5.91 -0.28 -21.99
CA VAL A 137 -6.44 -0.45 -23.36
C VAL A 137 -5.34 -0.09 -24.37
N ASP A 138 -5.12 -0.96 -25.36
CA ASP A 138 -4.16 -0.82 -26.45
C ASP A 138 -4.48 0.39 -27.35
N ASN A 139 -4.15 1.59 -26.88
CA ASN A 139 -4.11 2.79 -27.70
C ASN A 139 -2.81 3.59 -27.46
N LYS A 140 -2.41 4.37 -28.46
CA LYS A 140 -1.18 5.19 -28.45
C LYS A 140 -1.29 6.44 -27.56
N ASP A 141 -2.48 6.72 -27.03
CA ASP A 141 -2.74 7.88 -26.18
C ASP A 141 -2.70 7.51 -24.69
N TYR A 142 -2.12 8.39 -23.86
CA TYR A 142 -1.93 8.18 -22.42
C TYR A 142 -3.04 8.78 -21.55
N PHE A 143 -4.07 9.37 -22.14
CA PHE A 143 -5.10 10.12 -21.43
C PHE A 143 -6.50 9.60 -21.73
N ILE A 144 -7.30 9.43 -20.66
CA ILE A 144 -8.72 9.05 -20.74
C ILE A 144 -9.54 10.30 -20.38
N LYS A 145 -10.62 10.55 -21.12
CA LYS A 145 -11.52 11.67 -20.82
C LYS A 145 -12.33 11.37 -19.55
N ALA A 146 -12.40 12.36 -18.66
CA ALA A 146 -13.26 12.28 -17.48
C ALA A 146 -14.72 12.03 -17.91
N THR A 147 -15.33 10.99 -17.33
CA THR A 147 -16.64 10.49 -17.74
C THR A 147 -17.58 10.41 -16.54
N ILE A 148 -18.83 10.86 -16.70
CA ILE A 148 -19.86 10.79 -15.66
C ILE A 148 -21.01 9.93 -16.19
N PHE A 149 -21.36 8.89 -15.45
CA PHE A 149 -22.58 8.12 -15.69
C PHE A 149 -23.68 8.60 -14.76
N SER A 150 -24.77 9.09 -15.34
CA SER A 150 -26.01 9.43 -14.61
C SER A 150 -27.06 8.34 -14.83
N GLY A 151 -27.91 8.11 -13.82
CA GLY A 151 -28.96 7.07 -13.93
C GLY A 151 -28.41 5.66 -13.77
N VAL A 152 -27.30 5.54 -13.06
CA VAL A 152 -26.68 4.27 -12.70
C VAL A 152 -27.60 3.52 -11.74
N LYS A 153 -27.67 2.20 -11.91
CA LYS A 153 -28.46 1.30 -11.07
C LYS A 153 -27.52 0.38 -10.29
N ASP A 154 -28.01 -0.12 -9.16
CA ASP A 154 -27.24 -0.95 -8.23
C ASP A 154 -26.72 -2.26 -8.83
N ASP A 155 -27.39 -2.78 -9.87
CA ASP A 155 -27.05 -4.03 -10.56
C ASP A 155 -26.01 -3.87 -11.69
N MET A 156 -25.51 -2.66 -11.91
CA MET A 156 -24.50 -2.41 -12.95
C MET A 156 -23.09 -2.75 -12.45
N GLN A 157 -22.23 -3.24 -13.33
CA GLN A 157 -20.84 -3.55 -12.95
C GLN A 157 -20.09 -2.33 -12.38
N ILE A 158 -20.37 -1.13 -12.92
CA ILE A 158 -19.76 0.15 -12.50
C ILE A 158 -20.15 0.62 -11.08
N THR A 159 -21.04 -0.10 -10.39
CA THR A 159 -21.38 0.17 -8.97
C THR A 159 -20.77 -0.83 -8.01
N GLY A 160 -20.51 -2.06 -8.46
CA GLY A 160 -19.96 -3.14 -7.62
C GLY A 160 -18.45 -3.31 -7.74
N GLU A 161 -17.84 -2.83 -8.84
CA GLU A 161 -16.43 -2.99 -9.12
C GLU A 161 -15.68 -1.65 -9.15
N GLU A 162 -14.41 -1.71 -8.78
CA GLU A 162 -13.53 -0.55 -8.80
C GLU A 162 -13.06 -0.24 -10.22
N ILE A 163 -13.21 1.02 -10.64
CA ILE A 163 -12.95 1.45 -12.02
C ILE A 163 -11.49 1.92 -12.21
N PHE A 164 -10.91 2.60 -11.20
CA PHE A 164 -9.53 3.16 -11.20
C PHE A 164 -9.17 4.05 -12.40
N SER A 165 -10.18 4.62 -13.03
CA SER A 165 -10.11 5.52 -14.19
C SER A 165 -10.89 6.80 -13.85
N PRO A 166 -10.72 7.95 -14.54
CA PRO A 166 -11.48 9.17 -14.24
C PRO A 166 -12.98 9.03 -14.62
N VAL A 167 -13.71 8.15 -13.94
CA VAL A 167 -15.11 7.82 -14.15
C VAL A 167 -15.87 8.00 -12.83
N MET A 168 -16.99 8.72 -12.88
CA MET A 168 -17.86 8.92 -11.73
C MET A 168 -19.25 8.34 -12.00
N SER A 169 -19.70 7.44 -11.11
CA SER A 169 -21.07 6.90 -11.11
C SER A 169 -21.97 7.75 -10.21
N VAL A 170 -23.08 8.26 -10.74
CA VAL A 170 -24.04 9.08 -9.98
C VAL A 170 -25.37 8.34 -9.83
N LEU A 171 -25.68 7.98 -8.59
CA LEU A 171 -26.90 7.31 -8.19
C LEU A 171 -27.81 8.27 -7.42
N LYS A 172 -29.11 8.17 -7.63
CA LYS A 172 -30.13 8.87 -6.85
C LYS A 172 -30.63 7.96 -5.76
N TYR A 173 -31.05 8.55 -4.64
CA TYR A 173 -31.68 7.85 -3.53
C TYR A 173 -32.85 8.71 -3.02
N ASP A 174 -33.85 8.06 -2.46
CA ASP A 174 -35.06 8.72 -1.95
C ASP A 174 -35.14 8.68 -0.41
N SER A 175 -34.42 7.75 0.25
CA SER A 175 -34.41 7.64 1.71
C SER A 175 -33.03 7.40 2.32
N TYR A 176 -32.91 7.63 3.64
CA TYR A 176 -31.68 7.36 4.37
C TYR A 176 -31.40 5.86 4.49
N GLU A 177 -32.45 5.06 4.68
CA GLU A 177 -32.34 3.61 4.77
C GLU A 177 -31.80 3.03 3.46
N GLU A 178 -32.22 3.58 2.32
CA GLU A 178 -31.72 3.20 1.00
C GLU A 178 -30.23 3.50 0.86
N ILE A 179 -29.79 4.73 1.18
CA ILE A 179 -28.38 5.10 0.98
C ILE A 179 -27.45 4.37 1.95
N ILE A 180 -27.88 4.11 3.20
CA ILE A 180 -27.10 3.31 4.15
C ILE A 180 -26.97 1.87 3.66
N LYS A 181 -28.07 1.28 3.19
CA LYS A 181 -28.03 -0.08 2.63
C LYS A 181 -27.10 -0.13 1.42
N ARG A 182 -27.24 0.81 0.48
CA ARG A 182 -26.41 0.89 -0.72
C ARG A 182 -24.93 1.12 -0.41
N ALA A 183 -24.62 2.01 0.52
CA ALA A 183 -23.23 2.30 0.90
C ALA A 183 -22.53 1.07 1.52
N ASN A 184 -23.29 0.23 2.23
CA ASN A 184 -22.80 -1.00 2.85
C ASN A 184 -22.94 -2.25 1.96
N ASP A 185 -23.58 -2.17 0.80
CA ASP A 185 -23.77 -3.29 -0.14
C ASP A 185 -22.53 -3.47 -1.01
N THR A 186 -21.38 -3.67 -0.36
CA THR A 186 -20.09 -3.84 -1.01
C THR A 186 -19.21 -4.76 -0.17
N THR A 187 -18.25 -5.41 -0.82
CA THR A 187 -17.24 -6.23 -0.14
C THR A 187 -16.04 -5.39 0.35
N PHE A 188 -16.03 -4.10 0.03
CA PHE A 188 -14.98 -3.14 0.36
C PHE A 188 -15.36 -2.27 1.59
N GLY A 189 -14.38 -1.60 2.18
CA GLY A 189 -14.58 -0.74 3.36
C GLY A 189 -13.42 0.21 3.64
N LEU A 190 -12.82 0.78 2.58
CA LEU A 190 -11.62 1.62 2.68
C LEU A 190 -11.94 3.05 3.13
N GLY A 191 -12.94 3.67 2.52
CA GLY A 191 -13.33 5.04 2.86
C GLY A 191 -14.68 5.42 2.26
N ALA A 192 -15.41 6.26 2.99
CA ALA A 192 -16.69 6.83 2.58
C ALA A 192 -16.74 8.33 2.92
N GLY A 193 -17.48 9.10 2.13
CA GLY A 193 -17.62 10.54 2.30
C GLY A 193 -19.07 10.98 2.41
N VAL A 194 -19.41 11.74 3.44
CA VAL A 194 -20.75 12.33 3.63
C VAL A 194 -20.65 13.85 3.50
N ILE A 195 -21.33 14.43 2.53
CA ILE A 195 -21.39 15.88 2.32
C ILE A 195 -22.79 16.37 2.69
N THR A 196 -22.90 17.12 3.79
CA THR A 196 -24.16 17.70 4.27
C THR A 196 -23.90 18.99 5.03
N ARG A 197 -24.93 19.86 5.09
CA ARG A 197 -24.92 21.07 5.92
C ARG A 197 -25.38 20.81 7.36
N ASP A 198 -26.00 19.65 7.61
CA ASP A 198 -26.50 19.27 8.93
C ASP A 198 -25.52 18.33 9.62
N MET A 199 -24.88 18.84 10.68
CA MET A 199 -23.86 18.12 11.43
C MET A 199 -24.40 16.83 12.08
N ARG A 200 -25.64 16.83 12.58
CA ARG A 200 -26.22 15.63 13.21
C ARG A 200 -26.40 14.54 12.18
N ARG A 201 -26.93 14.89 11.00
CA ARG A 201 -27.09 13.95 9.89
C ARG A 201 -25.74 13.41 9.41
N GLY A 202 -24.74 14.28 9.31
CA GLY A 202 -23.39 13.89 8.92
C GLY A 202 -22.82 12.83 9.87
N LEU A 203 -22.91 13.07 11.18
CA LEU A 203 -22.43 12.14 12.20
C LEU A 203 -23.24 10.84 12.25
N THR A 204 -24.58 10.91 12.11
CA THR A 204 -25.42 9.72 12.10
C THR A 204 -25.05 8.80 10.92
N LEU A 205 -24.95 9.36 9.71
CA LEU A 205 -24.59 8.57 8.53
C LEU A 205 -23.15 8.02 8.62
N ALA A 206 -22.20 8.84 9.09
CA ALA A 206 -20.82 8.40 9.24
C ALA A 206 -20.61 7.26 10.25
N HIS A 207 -21.54 7.06 11.19
CA HIS A 207 -21.49 5.91 12.11
C HIS A 207 -22.20 4.66 11.58
N GLN A 208 -22.96 4.79 10.48
CA GLN A 208 -23.76 3.71 9.91
C GLN A 208 -23.17 3.16 8.61
N ILE A 209 -22.11 3.78 8.12
CA ILE A 209 -21.37 3.43 6.89
C ILE A 209 -19.93 3.11 7.30
#